data_AF-A0A2T3XU70-F1
#
_entry.id   AF-A0A2T3XU70-F1
#
_cell.length_a   1.000
_cell.length_b   1.000
_cell.length_c   1.000
_cell.angle_alpha   90.00
_cell.angle_beta   90.00
_cell.angle_gamma   90.00
#
_symmetry.space_group_name_H-M   'P 1'
#
loop_
_entity.id
_entity.type
_entity.pdbx_description
1 polymer ?
#
loop_
_entity_poly.entity_id
_entity_poly.type
_entity_poly.pdbx_seq_one_letter_code
_entity_poly.pdbx_strand_id
1 'polypeptide(L)'
;MTNSFRLIAIYAEAEMRARARRYVADCVVTALDLEPMRPWFLFETKTDAERDLLRENETLLMELKAVFRARRCPDAIVQRLVFSFQSLETVERDYAGNWRWALQ
;
A
#
# COMPACT_ATOMS: atom_id res chain seq x y z
N MET A 1 -1.73 3.21 23.32
CA MET A 1 -2.33 3.39 21.98
C MET A 1 -1.55 2.68 20.85
N THR A 2 -0.25 2.44 20.99
CA THR A 2 0.63 1.82 19.96
C THR A 2 0.26 0.38 19.57
N ASN A 3 -0.03 -0.51 20.53
CA ASN A 3 -0.40 -1.90 20.21
C ASN A 3 -1.68 -2.03 19.38
N SER A 4 -2.65 -1.13 19.57
CA SER A 4 -3.91 -1.14 18.84
C SER A 4 -3.73 -0.72 17.38
N PHE A 5 -2.85 0.26 17.11
CA PHE A 5 -2.61 0.73 15.74
C PHE A 5 -1.87 -0.32 14.90
N ARG A 6 -0.81 -0.94 15.44
CA ARG A 6 -0.05 -1.97 14.73
C ARG A 6 -0.94 -3.14 14.32
N LEU A 7 -1.85 -3.56 15.20
CA LEU A 7 -2.85 -4.59 14.91
C LEU A 7 -3.79 -4.15 13.77
N ILE A 8 -4.33 -2.92 13.84
CA ILE A 8 -5.17 -2.34 12.78
C ILE A 8 -4.44 -2.37 11.44
N ALA A 9 -3.17 -2.00 11.41
CA ALA A 9 -2.39 -1.92 10.19
C ALA A 9 -2.08 -3.30 9.58
N ILE A 10 -1.83 -4.33 10.39
CA ILE A 10 -1.71 -5.72 9.91
C ILE A 10 -3.03 -6.19 9.29
N TYR A 11 -4.17 -5.92 9.93
CA TYR A 11 -5.47 -6.22 9.33
C TYR A 11 -5.71 -5.41 8.05
N ALA A 12 -5.28 -4.15 8.03
CA ALA A 12 -5.41 -3.29 6.88
C ALA A 12 -4.61 -3.83 5.70
N GLU A 13 -3.40 -4.34 5.88
CA GLU A 13 -2.59 -4.94 4.81
C GLU A 13 -3.36 -6.02 4.05
N ALA A 14 -3.96 -6.98 4.77
CA ALA A 14 -4.73 -8.06 4.16
C ALA A 14 -5.97 -7.54 3.40
N GLU A 15 -6.67 -6.58 3.99
CA GLU A 15 -7.87 -5.99 3.39
C GLU A 15 -7.56 -5.09 2.18
N MET A 16 -6.41 -4.40 2.21
CA MET A 16 -5.89 -3.61 1.09
C MET A 16 -5.45 -4.50 -0.05
N ARG A 17 -4.77 -5.62 0.26
CA ARG A 17 -4.42 -6.65 -0.73
C ARG A 17 -5.66 -7.18 -1.43
N ALA A 18 -6.71 -7.52 -0.69
CA ALA A 18 -7.96 -7.99 -1.27
C ALA A 18 -8.60 -6.96 -2.21
N ARG A 19 -8.55 -5.66 -1.86
CA ARG A 19 -9.08 -4.58 -2.71
C ARG A 19 -8.26 -4.37 -3.97
N ALA A 20 -6.93 -4.33 -3.86
CA ALA A 20 -6.02 -4.17 -4.99
C ALA A 20 -6.14 -5.34 -5.98
N ARG A 21 -6.33 -6.57 -5.47
CA ARG A 21 -6.52 -7.78 -6.29
C ARG A 21 -7.79 -7.82 -7.13
N ARG A 22 -8.75 -6.92 -6.90
CA ARG A 22 -9.88 -6.73 -7.83
C ARG A 22 -9.47 -6.06 -9.14
N TYR A 23 -8.33 -5.37 -9.15
CA TYR A 23 -7.78 -4.68 -10.32
C TYR A 23 -6.56 -5.39 -10.88
N VAL A 24 -5.66 -5.88 -10.01
CA VAL A 24 -4.43 -6.60 -10.39
C VAL A 24 -4.32 -7.87 -9.55
N ALA A 25 -4.68 -9.01 -10.14
CA ALA A 25 -4.86 -10.29 -9.42
C ALA A 25 -3.62 -10.73 -8.62
N ASP A 26 -2.43 -10.47 -9.14
CA ASP A 26 -1.16 -10.86 -8.54
C ASP A 26 -0.56 -9.79 -7.62
N CYS A 27 -1.29 -8.71 -7.31
CA CYS A 27 -0.79 -7.65 -6.46
C CYS A 27 -0.44 -8.16 -5.05
N VAL A 28 0.75 -7.79 -4.60
CA VAL A 28 1.22 -7.97 -3.22
C VAL A 28 1.18 -6.63 -2.51
N VAL A 29 0.83 -6.66 -1.23
CA VAL A 29 0.79 -5.47 -0.38
C VAL A 29 1.59 -5.77 0.86
N THR A 30 2.54 -4.90 1.16
CA THR A 30 3.50 -5.06 2.26
C THR A 30 3.47 -3.81 3.12
N ALA A 31 3.24 -3.96 4.43
CA ALA A 31 3.43 -2.87 5.37
C ALA A 31 4.93 -2.61 5.61
N LEU A 32 5.41 -1.43 5.22
CA LEU A 32 6.81 -1.01 5.37
C LEU A 32 7.05 -0.29 6.70
N ASP A 33 6.10 0.53 7.14
CA ASP A 33 6.16 1.23 8.42
C ASP A 33 4.77 1.20 9.08
N LEU A 34 4.75 0.82 10.35
CA LEU A 34 3.55 0.68 11.16
C LEU A 34 3.46 1.73 12.28
N GLU A 35 4.28 2.78 12.21
CA GLU A 35 4.19 3.90 13.12
C GLU A 35 3.02 4.83 12.77
N PRO A 36 2.19 5.25 13.75
CA PRO A 36 1.03 6.13 13.52
C PRO A 36 1.35 7.46 12.84
N MET A 37 2.62 7.90 12.92
CA MET A 37 3.06 9.17 12.35
C MET A 37 3.27 9.10 10.84
N ARG A 38 3.57 7.91 10.30
CA ARG A 38 3.77 7.69 8.87
C ARG A 38 3.52 6.22 8.49
N PRO A 39 2.28 5.73 8.56
CA PRO A 39 2.00 4.35 8.18
C PRO A 39 2.20 4.21 6.68
N TRP A 40 3.04 3.27 6.26
CA TRP A 40 3.50 3.15 4.88
C TRP A 40 3.26 1.75 4.34
N PHE A 41 2.57 1.68 3.21
CA PHE A 41 2.29 0.44 2.49
C PHE A 41 2.88 0.50 1.09
N LEU A 42 3.49 -0.60 0.68
CA LEU A 42 3.94 -0.84 -0.68
C LEU A 42 2.98 -1.78 -1.39
N PHE A 43 2.60 -1.41 -2.61
CA PHE A 43 1.85 -2.22 -3.56
C PHE A 43 2.81 -2.64 -4.67
N GLU A 44 3.03 -3.95 -4.77
CA GLU A 44 3.93 -4.57 -5.72
C GLU A 44 3.09 -5.23 -6.83
N THR A 45 3.50 -4.99 -8.07
CA THR A 45 2.86 -5.51 -9.29
C THR A 45 3.92 -6.12 -10.21
N LYS A 46 3.51 -6.86 -11.25
CA LYS A 46 4.47 -7.43 -12.19
C LYS A 46 4.90 -6.38 -13.22
N THR A 47 3.93 -5.64 -13.76
CA THR A 47 4.17 -4.74 -14.90
C THR A 47 3.98 -3.26 -14.56
N ASP A 48 4.62 -2.38 -15.33
CA ASP A 48 4.47 -0.93 -15.24
C ASP A 48 3.00 -0.52 -15.46
N ALA A 49 2.30 -1.19 -16.39
CA ALA A 49 0.89 -0.95 -16.67
C ALA A 49 -0.02 -1.29 -15.48
N GLU A 50 0.23 -2.43 -14.80
CA GLU A 50 -0.50 -2.81 -13.58
C GLU A 50 -0.24 -1.82 -12.44
N ARG A 51 1.02 -1.39 -12.25
CA ARG A 51 1.39 -0.36 -11.28
C ARG A 51 0.61 0.93 -11.54
N ASP A 52 0.63 1.40 -12.77
CA ASP A 52 0.02 2.67 -13.14
C ASP A 52 -1.51 2.60 -13.03
N LEU A 53 -2.12 1.46 -13.39
CA LEU A 53 -3.53 1.17 -13.15
C LEU A 53 -3.91 1.30 -11.67
N LEU A 54 -3.12 0.77 -10.74
CA LEU A 54 -3.41 0.90 -9.31
C LEU A 54 -3.17 2.32 -8.79
N ARG A 55 -2.06 2.94 -9.22
CA ARG A 55 -1.62 4.27 -8.77
C ARG A 55 -2.61 5.37 -9.14
N GLU A 56 -3.20 5.27 -10.33
CA GLU A 56 -4.07 6.30 -10.91
C GLU A 56 -5.56 6.03 -10.59
N ASN A 57 -5.87 4.93 -9.92
CA ASN A 57 -7.23 4.57 -9.57
C ASN A 57 -7.70 5.27 -8.28
N GLU A 58 -8.35 6.43 -8.45
CA GLU A 58 -8.90 7.22 -7.35
C GLU A 58 -9.90 6.43 -6.47
N THR A 59 -10.70 5.54 -7.08
CA THR A 59 -11.64 4.70 -6.34
C THR A 59 -10.91 3.78 -5.39
N LEU A 60 -9.86 3.09 -5.86
CA LEU A 60 -9.01 2.27 -5.03
C LEU A 60 -8.39 3.10 -3.90
N LEU A 61 -7.78 4.26 -4.19
CA LEU A 61 -7.15 5.11 -3.16
C LEU A 61 -8.14 5.53 -2.07
N MET A 62 -9.39 5.84 -2.42
CA MET A 62 -10.44 6.12 -1.45
C MET A 62 -10.80 4.89 -0.61
N GLU A 63 -10.93 3.71 -1.23
CA GLU A 63 -11.23 2.46 -0.52
C GLU A 63 -10.09 2.05 0.42
N LEU A 64 -8.83 2.28 0.03
CA LEU A 64 -7.65 2.04 0.88
C LEU A 64 -7.71 2.90 2.16
N LYS A 65 -8.04 4.20 2.03
CA LYS A 65 -8.24 5.07 3.20
C LYS A 65 -9.46 4.64 4.03
N ALA A 66 -10.52 4.13 3.39
CA ALA A 66 -11.72 3.66 4.07
C ALA A 66 -11.45 2.45 4.99
N VAL A 67 -10.44 1.61 4.70
CA VAL A 67 -10.01 0.48 5.55
C VAL A 67 -9.69 0.93 6.98
N PHE A 68 -8.97 2.05 7.10
CA PHE A 68 -8.57 2.62 8.38
C PHE A 68 -9.74 3.33 9.06
N ARG A 69 -10.55 4.09 8.29
CA ARG A 69 -11.75 4.76 8.84
C ARG A 69 -12.77 3.79 9.41
N ALA A 70 -12.99 2.65 8.76
CA ALA A 70 -13.88 1.60 9.25
C ALA A 70 -13.48 1.06 10.64
N ARG A 71 -12.20 1.18 10.99
CA ARG A 71 -11.63 0.78 12.29
C ARG A 71 -11.52 1.95 13.28
N ARG A 72 -12.19 3.07 12.98
CA ARG A 72 -12.20 4.29 13.78
C ARG A 72 -10.79 4.88 13.99
N CYS A 73 -9.87 4.69 13.04
CA CYS A 73 -8.60 5.40 13.10
C CYS A 73 -8.86 6.92 12.97
N PRO A 74 -8.19 7.75 13.79
CA PRO A 74 -8.25 9.20 13.66
C PRO A 74 -7.94 9.66 12.24
N ASP A 75 -8.73 10.60 11.71
CA ASP A 75 -8.52 11.12 10.35
C ASP A 75 -7.12 11.74 10.17
N ALA A 76 -6.53 12.29 11.23
CA ALA A 76 -5.16 12.79 11.20
C ALA A 76 -4.13 11.71 10.83
N ILE A 77 -4.36 10.45 11.21
CA ILE A 77 -3.52 9.30 10.82
C ILE A 77 -3.89 8.86 9.40
N VAL A 78 -5.18 8.81 9.06
CA VAL A 78 -5.65 8.43 7.73
C VAL A 78 -5.09 9.35 6.64
N GLN A 79 -4.96 10.65 6.91
CA GLN A 79 -4.37 11.60 5.97
C GLN A 79 -2.84 11.47 5.85
N ARG A 80 -2.18 10.78 6.78
CA ARG A 80 -0.73 10.51 6.76
C ARG A 80 -0.37 9.16 6.15
N LEU A 81 -1.36 8.37 5.73
CA LEU A 81 -1.12 7.10 5.05
C LEU A 81 -0.30 7.34 3.78
N VAL A 82 0.82 6.63 3.67
CA VAL A 82 1.67 6.64 2.48
C VAL A 82 1.43 5.36 1.71
N PHE A 83 1.14 5.49 0.42
CA PHE A 83 1.01 4.38 -0.51
C PHE A 83 2.07 4.54 -1.59
N SER A 84 2.98 3.57 -1.70
CA SER A 84 3.92 3.47 -2.80
C SER A 84 3.47 2.34 -3.73
N PHE A 85 3.55 2.57 -5.03
CA PHE A 85 3.22 1.59 -6.06
C PHE A 85 4.46 1.34 -6.88
N GLN A 86 4.84 0.08 -7.07
CA GLN A 86 6.00 -0.28 -7.87
C GLN A 86 5.80 -1.60 -8.60
N SER A 87 6.43 -1.74 -9.76
CA SER A 87 6.39 -2.92 -10.62
C SER A 87 7.73 -3.67 -10.60
N LEU A 88 7.66 -4.99 -10.77
CA LEU A 88 8.85 -5.82 -10.96
C LEU A 88 9.63 -5.41 -12.21
N GLU A 89 8.94 -5.08 -13.32
CA GLU A 89 9.59 -4.56 -14.54
C GLU A 89 10.51 -3.37 -14.26
N THR A 90 10.03 -2.35 -13.55
CA THR A 90 10.84 -1.19 -13.18
C THR A 90 11.96 -1.58 -12.22
N VAL A 91 11.68 -2.45 -11.23
CA VAL A 91 12.68 -2.90 -10.25
C VAL A 91 13.83 -3.66 -10.92
N GLU A 92 13.53 -4.53 -11.87
CA GLU A 92 14.54 -5.27 -12.63
C GLU A 92 15.32 -4.36 -13.57
N ARG A 93 14.61 -3.52 -14.34
CA ARG A 93 15.20 -2.63 -15.36
C ARG A 93 16.08 -1.54 -14.75
N ASP A 94 15.57 -0.84 -13.74
CA ASP A 94 16.16 0.41 -13.26
C ASP A 94 16.95 0.22 -11.95
N TYR A 95 16.68 -0.88 -11.22
CA TYR A 95 17.24 -1.13 -9.89
C TYR A 95 17.90 -2.51 -9.74
N ALA A 96 18.11 -3.25 -10.83
CA ALA A 96 18.76 -4.57 -10.84
C ALA A 96 18.12 -5.58 -9.86
N GLY A 97 16.80 -5.55 -9.71
CA GLY A 97 16.06 -6.41 -8.79
C GLY A 97 16.03 -5.90 -7.34
N ASN A 98 16.63 -4.75 -7.03
CA ASN A 98 16.73 -4.22 -5.67
C ASN A 98 15.52 -3.35 -5.31
N TRP A 99 14.51 -3.98 -4.71
CA TRP A 99 13.31 -3.30 -4.21
C TRP A 99 13.61 -2.17 -3.23
N ARG A 100 14.65 -2.27 -2.39
CA ARG A 100 14.99 -1.20 -1.44
C ARG A 100 15.43 0.08 -2.16
N TRP A 101 16.11 -0.04 -3.30
CA TRP A 101 16.52 1.12 -4.10
C TRP A 101 15.34 1.73 -4.86
N ALA A 102 14.37 0.90 -5.28
CA ALA A 102 13.16 1.36 -5.96
C ALA A 102 12.18 2.15 -5.06
N LEU A 103 12.44 2.21 -3.75
CA LEU A 103 11.63 2.90 -2.75
C LEU A 103 12.31 4.16 -2.17
N GLN A 104 13.47 4.54 -2.69
CA GLN A 104 14.22 5.74 -2.27
C GLN A 104 13.67 7.03 -2.89
#